data_AF-A0A2J7PUN4-F1
#
_entry.id   AF-A0A2J7PUN4-F1
#
_cell.length_a   1.000
_cell.length_b   1.000
_cell.length_c   1.000
_cell.angle_alpha   90.00
_cell.angle_beta   90.00
_cell.angle_gamma   90.00
#
_symmetry.space_group_name_H-M   'P 1'
#
loop_
_entity.id
_entity.type
_entity.pdbx_description
1 polymer ?
#
loop_
_entity_poly.entity_id
_entity_poly.type
_entity_poly.pdbx_seq_one_letter_code
_entity_poly.pdbx_strand_id
1 'polypeptide(L)'
;MFDSLRDKFQTVQEGITASFRGLSVGESPQRLQVSSSAVNYNAGADVLHKYQSQWSELHKLTEENAVKAQEVDNAIGCLHQKFEKQWSDVSHMASTLAAVPQLLTSVQQLMEQIGALQGLFEDVEGALFQLEDMVETQELQERQLDHRFQFALYKEKKLSELEAVRVSLASEHADKVVQHELRQQKLLRERQDAFGQAFQQDVQEFKLSGSLPKMENIGVARGPALEEVTLEPADPEELDKFLNDDSSEQKSRRDSCLNMENPMN
;
A
#
# COMPACT_ATOMS: atom_id res chain seq x y z
N MET A 1 36.47 17.05 88.81
CA MET A 1 37.81 17.04 88.15
C MET A 1 38.55 18.38 88.23
N PHE A 2 38.06 19.37 88.99
CA PHE A 2 38.79 20.61 89.28
C PHE A 2 39.46 20.60 90.67
N ASP A 3 39.03 19.73 91.58
CA ASP A 3 39.63 19.61 92.92
C ASP A 3 41.04 19.00 92.89
N SER A 4 41.32 18.08 91.95
CA SER A 4 42.66 17.51 91.77
C SER A 4 43.68 18.50 91.20
N LEU A 5 43.23 19.57 90.55
CA LEU A 5 44.08 20.67 90.08
C LEU A 5 44.36 21.66 91.22
N ARG A 6 43.38 21.91 92.09
CA ARG A 6 43.53 22.76 93.28
C ARG A 6 44.52 22.14 94.27
N ASP A 7 44.40 20.85 94.57
CA ASP A 7 45.36 20.16 95.45
C ASP A 7 46.78 20.20 94.89
N LYS A 8 46.94 20.02 93.56
CA LYS A 8 48.27 20.13 92.93
C LYS A 8 48.86 21.54 93.01
N PHE A 9 48.03 22.58 92.92
CA PHE A 9 48.48 23.96 93.08
C PHE A 9 48.86 24.26 94.54
N GLN A 10 48.09 23.72 95.51
CA GLN A 10 48.38 23.82 96.94
C GLN A 10 49.73 23.15 97.27
N THR A 11 49.98 21.94 96.74
CA THR A 11 51.24 21.21 96.94
C THR A 11 52.44 21.90 96.32
N VAL A 12 52.28 22.54 95.15
CA VAL A 12 53.35 23.33 94.51
C VAL A 12 53.63 24.61 95.29
N GLN A 13 52.60 25.27 95.80
CA GLN A 13 52.74 26.48 96.63
C GLN A 13 53.40 26.17 97.98
N GLU A 14 53.04 25.06 98.62
CA GLU A 14 53.70 24.57 99.84
C GLU A 14 55.15 24.13 99.56
N GLY A 15 55.42 23.50 98.41
CA GLY A 15 56.78 23.14 97.98
C GLY A 15 57.68 24.36 97.78
N ILE A 16 57.18 25.44 97.17
CA ILE A 16 57.92 26.69 96.98
C ILE A 16 58.10 27.42 98.32
N THR A 17 57.07 27.44 99.17
CA THR A 17 57.12 28.11 100.48
C THR A 17 58.05 27.38 101.47
N ALA A 18 58.09 26.04 101.42
CA ALA A 18 59.04 25.24 102.20
C ALA A 18 60.48 25.43 101.72
N SER A 19 60.69 25.59 100.40
CA SER A 19 62.01 25.88 99.83
C SER A 19 62.54 27.27 100.25
N PHE A 20 61.67 28.28 100.35
CA PHE A 20 62.05 29.61 100.83
C PHE A 20 62.30 29.69 102.34
N ARG A 21 61.62 28.88 103.16
CA ARG A 21 61.89 28.80 104.62
C ARG A 21 63.28 28.25 104.95
N GLY A 22 63.90 27.49 104.05
CA GLY A 22 65.27 27.01 104.19
C GLY A 22 66.35 28.09 103.96
N LEU A 23 65.98 29.26 103.44
CA LEU A 23 66.91 30.36 103.13
C LEU A 23 66.83 31.53 104.13
N SER A 24 66.07 31.39 105.22
CA SER A 24 65.83 32.46 106.21
C SER A 24 66.29 32.12 107.63
N VAL A 25 67.40 31.40 107.78
CA VAL A 25 68.11 31.26 109.06
C VAL A 25 69.43 31.99 108.94
N GLY A 26 69.59 33.02 109.77
CA GLY A 26 70.72 33.94 109.72
C GLY A 26 72.06 33.30 110.06
N GLU A 27 73.06 33.60 109.26
CA GLU A 27 74.46 33.56 109.65
C GLU A 27 75.11 34.92 109.36
N SER A 28 75.80 35.41 110.39
CA SER A 28 76.61 36.63 110.45
C SER A 28 77.80 36.63 109.47
N PRO A 29 78.38 37.79 109.12
CA PRO A 29 79.23 37.93 107.95
C PRO A 29 80.63 37.37 108.21
N GLN A 30 80.92 36.18 107.71
CA GLN A 30 82.30 35.76 107.49
C GLN A 30 82.83 36.43 106.23
N ARG A 31 83.65 37.46 106.45
CA ARG A 31 84.56 38.04 105.45
C ARG A 31 85.50 36.94 104.94
N LEU A 32 85.07 36.23 103.89
CA LEU A 32 85.97 35.47 103.05
C LEU A 32 86.74 36.49 102.21
N GLN A 33 88.06 36.51 102.43
CA GLN A 33 89.00 37.28 101.64
C GLN A 33 88.84 36.89 100.17
N VAL A 34 88.41 37.87 99.37
CA VAL A 34 88.50 37.81 97.91
C VAL A 34 89.99 37.84 97.58
N SER A 35 90.58 36.67 97.37
CA SER A 35 91.85 36.55 96.68
C SER A 35 91.64 37.13 95.27
N SER A 36 92.34 38.21 94.96
CA SER A 36 92.37 38.82 93.62
C SER A 36 93.16 37.94 92.64
N SER A 37 92.81 36.66 92.55
CA SER A 37 93.41 35.69 91.65
C SER A 37 92.52 35.53 90.42
N ALA A 38 92.99 36.11 89.31
CA ALA A 38 92.47 35.93 87.95
C ALA A 38 90.96 36.23 87.74
N VAL A 39 90.54 37.47 87.98
CA VAL A 39 89.28 37.96 87.39
C VAL A 39 89.48 38.02 85.87
N ASN A 40 88.81 37.14 85.12
CA ASN A 40 88.86 37.15 83.66
C ASN A 40 88.02 38.32 83.15
N TYR A 41 88.68 39.45 82.85
CA TYR A 41 88.06 40.64 82.28
C TYR A 41 87.40 40.39 80.90
N ASN A 42 87.72 39.27 80.23
CA ASN A 42 87.13 38.88 78.94
C ASN A 42 85.93 37.92 79.07
N ALA A 43 85.57 37.47 80.28
CA ALA A 43 84.46 36.52 80.46
C ALA A 43 83.13 37.02 79.88
N GLY A 44 82.88 38.33 79.93
CA GLY A 44 81.71 38.95 79.30
C GLY A 44 81.75 38.90 77.77
N ALA A 45 82.94 39.08 77.18
CA ALA A 45 83.15 38.99 75.74
C ALA A 45 83.01 37.54 75.23
N ASP A 46 83.53 36.56 75.99
CA ASP A 46 83.41 35.14 75.65
C ASP A 46 81.96 34.65 75.69
N VAL A 47 81.20 35.10 76.71
CA VAL A 47 79.76 34.81 76.82
C VAL A 47 78.97 35.45 75.68
N LEU A 48 79.26 36.71 75.36
CA LEU A 48 78.61 37.41 74.26
C LEU A 48 78.92 36.72 72.92
N HIS A 49 80.19 36.38 72.67
CA HIS A 49 80.62 35.68 71.47
C HIS A 49 79.90 34.33 71.33
N LYS A 50 79.82 33.53 72.41
CA LYS A 50 79.10 32.25 72.40
C LYS A 50 77.64 32.42 71.97
N TYR A 51 76.91 33.34 72.58
CA TYR A 51 75.50 33.55 72.23
C TYR A 51 75.33 34.16 70.84
N GLN A 52 76.23 35.05 70.42
CA GLN A 52 76.21 35.62 69.06
C GLN A 52 76.48 34.54 67.99
N SER A 53 77.44 33.65 68.22
CA SER A 53 77.70 32.52 67.32
C SER A 53 76.51 31.56 67.26
N GLN A 54 75.95 31.17 68.41
CA GLN A 54 74.76 30.31 68.47
C GLN A 54 73.54 30.96 67.78
N TRP A 55 73.34 32.27 67.97
CA TRP A 55 72.28 33.00 67.29
C TRP A 55 72.48 33.04 65.78
N SER A 56 73.72 33.27 65.32
CA SER A 56 74.05 33.28 63.89
C SER A 56 73.83 31.91 63.24
N GLU A 57 74.20 30.82 63.91
CA GLU A 57 73.96 29.45 63.46
C GLU A 57 72.46 29.14 63.41
N LEU A 58 71.70 29.50 64.45
CA LEU A 58 70.25 29.32 64.48
C LEU A 58 69.56 30.08 63.35
N HIS A 59 69.98 31.32 63.07
CA HIS A 59 69.44 32.10 61.96
C HIS A 59 69.71 31.42 60.61
N LYS A 60 70.95 30.95 60.39
CA LYS A 60 71.29 30.23 59.16
C LYS A 60 70.46 28.96 58.99
N LEU A 61 70.30 28.16 60.06
CA LEU A 61 69.46 26.95 60.02
C LEU A 61 67.99 27.28 59.77
N THR A 62 67.49 28.38 60.31
CA THR A 62 66.11 28.84 60.09
C THR A 62 65.90 29.25 58.63
N GLU A 63 66.86 29.96 58.03
CA GLU A 63 66.81 30.36 56.62
C GLU A 63 66.87 29.14 55.69
N GLU A 64 67.78 28.20 55.94
CA GLU A 64 67.85 26.94 55.17
C GLU A 64 66.57 26.12 55.31
N ASN A 65 65.96 26.07 56.50
CA ASN A 65 64.69 25.39 56.71
C ASN A 65 63.53 26.09 55.96
N ALA A 66 63.50 27.41 55.94
CA ALA A 66 62.50 28.17 55.19
C ALA A 66 62.61 27.91 53.68
N VAL A 67 63.83 27.85 53.12
CA VAL A 67 64.06 27.50 51.71
C VAL A 67 63.58 26.08 51.41
N LYS A 68 63.98 25.09 52.23
CA LYS A 68 63.53 23.69 52.06
C LYS A 68 62.02 23.54 52.18
N ALA A 69 61.38 24.27 53.11
CA ALA A 69 59.93 24.29 53.25
C ALA A 69 59.26 24.85 51.98
N GLN A 70 59.80 25.92 51.39
CA GLN A 70 59.29 26.48 50.14
C GLN A 70 59.46 25.51 48.95
N GLU A 71 60.57 24.79 48.86
CA GLU A 71 60.77 23.77 47.82
C GLU A 71 59.74 22.64 47.92
N VAL A 72 59.46 22.17 49.14
CA VAL A 72 58.44 21.16 49.40
C VAL A 72 57.05 21.69 49.05
N ASP A 73 56.72 22.94 49.43
CA ASP A 73 55.45 23.57 49.08
C ASP A 73 55.26 23.67 47.56
N ASN A 74 56.30 24.09 46.83
CA ASN A 74 56.27 24.14 45.36
C ASN A 74 56.05 22.75 44.75
N ALA A 75 56.70 21.70 45.29
CA ALA A 75 56.52 20.34 44.82
C ALA A 75 55.10 19.81 45.08
N ILE A 76 54.55 20.10 46.27
CA ILE A 76 53.16 19.75 46.64
C ILE A 76 52.17 20.48 45.73
N GLY A 77 52.36 21.78 45.49
CA GLY A 77 51.51 22.57 44.61
C GLY A 77 51.51 22.05 43.17
N CYS A 78 52.69 21.70 42.64
CA CYS A 78 52.81 21.08 41.32
C CYS A 78 52.10 19.71 41.25
N LEU A 79 52.25 18.88 42.29
CA LEU A 79 51.60 17.58 42.37
C LEU A 79 50.07 17.71 42.44
N HIS A 80 49.57 18.65 43.24
CA HIS A 80 48.14 18.93 43.36
C HIS A 80 47.54 19.37 42.03
N GLN A 81 48.18 20.29 41.31
CA GLN A 81 47.73 20.72 39.98
C GLN A 81 47.68 19.56 38.98
N LYS A 82 48.67 18.66 39.01
CA LYS A 82 48.68 17.46 38.16
C LYS A 82 47.52 16.53 38.49
N PHE A 83 47.25 16.29 39.77
CA PHE A 83 46.13 15.45 40.19
C PHE A 83 44.78 16.07 39.84
N GLU A 84 44.58 17.37 40.05
CA GLU A 84 43.37 18.08 39.64
C GLU A 84 43.13 17.94 38.13
N LYS A 85 44.18 18.12 37.32
CA LYS A 85 44.07 17.93 35.86
C LYS A 85 43.71 16.50 35.51
N GLN A 86 44.41 15.51 36.07
CA GLN A 86 44.12 14.09 35.81
C GLN A 86 42.70 13.72 36.25
N TRP A 87 42.24 14.23 37.38
CA TRP A 87 40.89 14.03 37.87
C TRP A 87 39.85 14.62 36.92
N SER A 88 40.07 15.86 36.47
CA SER A 88 39.23 16.51 35.47
C SER A 88 39.17 15.71 34.16
N ASP A 89 40.31 15.26 33.65
CA ASP A 89 40.39 14.47 32.41
C ASP A 89 39.65 13.13 32.55
N VAL A 90 39.83 12.44 33.68
CA VAL A 90 39.12 11.18 33.98
C VAL A 90 37.63 11.41 34.14
N SER A 91 37.21 12.48 34.82
CA SER A 91 35.79 12.81 34.98
C SER A 91 35.14 13.14 33.64
N HIS A 92 35.83 13.89 32.78
CA HIS A 92 35.35 14.19 31.44
C HIS A 92 35.21 12.91 30.61
N MET A 93 36.23 12.05 30.61
CA MET A 93 36.18 10.76 29.93
C MET A 93 35.07 9.85 30.47
N ALA A 94 34.85 9.81 31.78
CA ALA A 94 33.75 9.05 32.37
C ALA A 94 32.39 9.57 31.89
N SER A 95 32.23 10.89 31.77
CA SER A 95 30.99 11.50 31.28
C SER A 95 30.73 11.20 29.80
N THR A 96 31.77 11.20 28.95
CA THR A 96 31.62 10.87 27.53
C THR A 96 31.34 9.38 27.33
N LEU A 97 31.98 8.49 28.10
CA LEU A 97 31.67 7.06 28.08
C LEU A 97 30.24 6.77 28.55
N ALA A 98 29.74 7.54 29.54
CA ALA A 98 28.35 7.40 30.01
C ALA A 98 27.31 7.80 28.95
N ALA A 99 27.68 8.58 27.92
CA ALA A 99 26.80 8.93 26.81
C ALA A 99 26.72 7.85 25.72
N VAL A 100 27.68 6.92 25.65
CA VAL A 100 27.72 5.86 24.62
C VAL A 100 26.47 4.96 24.62
N PRO A 101 25.94 4.51 25.77
CA PRO A 101 24.69 3.73 25.79
C PRO A 101 23.50 4.49 25.22
N GLN A 102 23.41 5.81 25.46
CA GLN A 102 22.32 6.64 24.90
C GLN A 102 22.40 6.72 23.37
N LEU A 103 23.63 6.85 22.83
CA LEU A 103 23.86 6.80 21.39
C LEU A 103 23.45 5.44 20.82
N LEU A 104 23.82 4.35 21.49
CA LEU A 104 23.44 3.00 21.06
C LEU A 104 21.91 2.82 21.04
N THR A 105 21.20 3.27 22.09
CA THR A 105 19.74 3.25 22.12
C THR A 105 19.14 4.07 20.99
N SER A 106 19.69 5.25 20.70
CA SER A 106 19.23 6.09 19.60
C SER A 106 19.43 5.43 18.23
N VAL A 107 20.57 4.78 18.02
CA VAL A 107 20.85 3.99 16.79
C VAL A 107 19.88 2.82 16.68
N GLN A 108 19.62 2.10 17.78
CA GLN A 108 18.65 1.00 17.78
C GLN A 108 17.24 1.48 17.43
N GLN A 109 16.81 2.63 17.95
CA GLN A 109 15.52 3.23 17.61
C GLN A 109 15.44 3.62 16.13
N LEU A 110 16.51 4.20 15.57
CA LEU A 110 16.58 4.50 14.14
C LEU A 110 16.51 3.23 13.29
N MET A 111 17.19 2.15 13.69
CA MET A 111 17.09 0.86 13.01
C MET A 111 15.67 0.30 13.05
N GLU A 112 14.98 0.40 14.18
CA GLU A 112 13.60 -0.06 14.33
C GLU A 112 12.63 0.77 13.47
N GLN A 113 12.82 2.09 13.39
CA GLN A 113 12.06 2.97 12.51
C GLN A 113 12.30 2.65 11.02
N ILE A 114 13.56 2.38 10.64
CA ILE A 114 13.88 1.97 9.27
C ILE A 114 13.22 0.62 8.95
N GLY A 115 13.24 -0.34 9.88
CA GLY A 115 12.57 -1.62 9.71
C GLY A 115 11.05 -1.47 9.55
N ALA A 116 10.42 -0.62 10.37
CA ALA A 116 9.00 -0.31 10.24
C ALA A 116 8.66 0.36 8.90
N LEU A 117 9.51 1.28 8.44
CA LEU A 117 9.35 1.94 7.15
C LEU A 117 9.49 0.96 5.98
N GLN A 118 10.43 0.02 6.07
CA GLN A 118 10.59 -1.04 5.07
C GLN A 118 9.32 -1.92 4.99
N GLY A 119 8.75 -2.31 6.13
CA GLY A 119 7.49 -3.06 6.15
C GLY A 119 6.33 -2.29 5.51
N LEU A 120 6.23 -0.98 5.76
CA LEU A 120 5.23 -0.12 5.10
C LEU A 120 5.44 -0.04 3.58
N PHE A 121 6.68 -0.03 3.10
CA PHE A 121 6.95 -0.09 1.67
C PHE A 121 6.52 -1.41 1.06
N GLU A 122 6.81 -2.54 1.71
CA GLU A 122 6.36 -3.87 1.27
C GLU A 122 4.82 -3.96 1.21
N ASP A 123 4.12 -3.40 2.21
CA ASP A 123 2.65 -3.35 2.21
C ASP A 123 2.10 -2.48 1.07
N VAL A 124 2.71 -1.32 0.80
CA VAL A 124 2.32 -0.42 -0.29
C VAL A 124 2.58 -1.05 -1.65
N GLU A 125 3.73 -1.70 -1.84
CA GLU A 125 4.06 -2.44 -3.07
C GLU A 125 3.05 -3.57 -3.30
N GLY A 126 2.70 -4.32 -2.25
CA GLY A 126 1.66 -5.35 -2.31
C GLY A 126 0.28 -4.80 -2.68
N ALA A 127 -0.10 -3.65 -2.12
CA ALA A 127 -1.37 -2.99 -2.45
C ALA A 127 -1.39 -2.45 -3.89
N LEU A 128 -0.26 -1.94 -4.39
CA LEU A 128 -0.13 -1.49 -5.78
C LEU A 128 -0.26 -2.65 -6.77
N PHE A 129 0.36 -3.79 -6.48
CA PHE A 129 0.23 -4.99 -7.30
C PHE A 129 -1.23 -5.47 -7.38
N GLN A 130 -1.93 -5.52 -6.23
CA GLN A 130 -3.36 -5.87 -6.19
C GLN A 130 -4.23 -4.89 -6.96
N LEU A 131 -3.89 -3.59 -6.93
CA LEU A 131 -4.60 -2.57 -7.68
C LEU A 131 -4.40 -2.78 -9.20
N GLU A 132 -3.18 -3.11 -9.63
CA GLU A 132 -2.88 -3.42 -11.03
C GLU A 132 -3.69 -4.62 -11.53
N ASP A 133 -3.70 -5.73 -10.78
CA ASP A 133 -4.51 -6.93 -11.08
C ASP A 133 -6.00 -6.60 -11.20
N MET A 134 -6.51 -5.76 -10.30
CA MET A 134 -7.92 -5.35 -10.30
C MET A 134 -8.25 -4.46 -11.51
N VAL A 135 -7.36 -3.55 -11.90
CA VAL A 135 -7.52 -2.70 -13.08
C VAL A 135 -7.53 -3.56 -14.35
N GLU A 136 -6.57 -4.48 -14.50
CA GLU A 136 -6.54 -5.38 -15.66
C GLU A 136 -7.81 -6.23 -15.76
N THR A 137 -8.27 -6.76 -14.62
CA THR A 137 -9.51 -7.53 -14.55
C THR A 137 -10.72 -6.68 -14.95
N GLN A 138 -10.80 -5.44 -14.48
CA GLN A 138 -11.87 -4.51 -14.84
C GLN A 138 -11.86 -4.20 -16.34
N GLU A 139 -10.70 -3.87 -16.92
CA GLU A 139 -10.59 -3.61 -18.35
C GLU A 139 -11.02 -4.81 -19.19
N LEU A 140 -10.65 -6.02 -18.77
CA LEU A 140 -11.07 -7.24 -19.45
C LEU A 140 -12.60 -7.41 -19.41
N GLN A 141 -13.22 -7.16 -18.26
CA GLN A 141 -14.68 -7.22 -18.10
C GLN A 141 -15.39 -6.17 -18.96
N GLU A 142 -14.88 -4.94 -19.00
CA GLU A 142 -15.42 -3.87 -19.87
C GLU A 142 -15.35 -4.27 -21.34
N ARG A 143 -14.21 -4.80 -21.81
CA ARG A 143 -14.08 -5.31 -23.18
C ARG A 143 -15.06 -6.45 -23.45
N GLN A 144 -15.21 -7.41 -22.54
CA GLN A 144 -16.18 -8.49 -22.71
C GLN A 144 -17.62 -7.98 -22.82
N LEU A 145 -17.98 -6.99 -22.01
CA LEU A 145 -19.31 -6.38 -22.04
C LEU A 145 -19.55 -5.65 -23.35
N ASP A 146 -18.58 -4.86 -23.83
CA ASP A 146 -18.65 -4.15 -25.11
C ASP A 146 -18.86 -5.10 -26.28
N HIS A 147 -18.09 -6.19 -26.33
CA HIS A 147 -18.25 -7.22 -27.36
C HIS A 147 -19.63 -7.86 -27.30
N ARG A 148 -20.12 -8.19 -26.10
CA ARG A 148 -21.46 -8.77 -25.92
C ARG A 148 -22.56 -7.80 -26.35
N PHE A 149 -22.40 -6.52 -26.06
CA PHE A 149 -23.32 -5.47 -26.49
C PHE A 149 -23.32 -5.32 -28.03
N GLN A 150 -22.14 -5.29 -28.66
CA GLN A 150 -22.01 -5.25 -30.12
C GLN A 150 -22.68 -6.46 -30.80
N PHE A 151 -22.49 -7.67 -30.25
CA PHE A 151 -23.16 -8.87 -30.76
C PHE A 151 -24.68 -8.80 -30.63
N ALA A 152 -25.20 -8.31 -29.50
CA ALA A 152 -26.63 -8.15 -29.30
C ALA A 152 -27.21 -7.13 -30.31
N LEU A 153 -26.54 -5.99 -30.50
CA LEU A 153 -26.94 -4.98 -31.46
C LEU A 153 -26.91 -5.50 -32.90
N TYR A 154 -25.87 -6.24 -33.27
CA TYR A 154 -25.76 -6.86 -34.59
C TYR A 154 -26.87 -7.88 -34.83
N LYS A 155 -27.17 -8.74 -33.84
CA LYS A 155 -28.26 -9.71 -33.90
C LYS A 155 -29.60 -9.01 -34.10
N GLU A 156 -29.87 -7.96 -33.34
CA GLU A 156 -31.11 -7.18 -33.47
C GLU A 156 -31.24 -6.52 -34.84
N LYS A 157 -30.15 -5.92 -35.34
CA LYS A 157 -30.11 -5.36 -36.69
C LYS A 157 -30.44 -6.43 -37.74
N LYS A 158 -29.85 -7.62 -37.64
CA LYS A 158 -30.13 -8.73 -38.58
C LYS A 158 -31.56 -9.25 -38.49
N LEU A 159 -32.15 -9.30 -37.30
CA LEU A 159 -33.57 -9.64 -37.14
C LEU A 159 -34.46 -8.59 -37.80
N SER A 160 -34.15 -7.30 -37.63
CA SER A 160 -34.91 -6.22 -38.28
C SER A 160 -34.80 -6.25 -39.81
N GLU A 161 -33.61 -6.55 -40.36
CA GLU A 161 -33.39 -6.71 -41.80
C GLU A 161 -34.20 -7.91 -42.35
N LEU A 162 -34.21 -9.03 -41.62
CA LEU A 162 -34.97 -10.22 -41.99
C LEU A 162 -36.48 -9.93 -42.00
N GLU A 163 -37.00 -9.28 -40.95
CA GLU A 163 -38.41 -8.92 -40.89
C GLU A 163 -38.80 -7.94 -42.01
N ALA A 164 -37.93 -6.96 -42.32
CA ALA A 164 -38.16 -6.05 -43.45
C ALA A 164 -38.24 -6.80 -44.79
N VAL A 165 -37.35 -7.77 -45.03
CA VAL A 165 -37.40 -8.62 -46.24
C VAL A 165 -38.68 -9.47 -46.23
N ARG A 166 -39.07 -10.03 -45.09
CA ARG A 166 -40.28 -10.83 -44.95
C ARG A 166 -41.55 -10.02 -45.28
N VAL A 167 -41.66 -8.80 -44.74
CA VAL A 167 -42.76 -7.88 -45.03
C VAL A 167 -42.79 -7.48 -46.50
N SER A 168 -41.63 -7.13 -47.08
CA SER A 168 -41.53 -6.80 -48.51
C SER A 168 -41.98 -7.96 -49.40
N LEU A 169 -41.53 -9.18 -49.10
CA LEU A 169 -41.86 -10.37 -49.87
C LEU A 169 -43.36 -10.72 -49.76
N ALA A 170 -43.93 -10.56 -48.57
CA ALA A 170 -45.37 -10.76 -48.34
C ALA A 170 -46.21 -9.74 -49.13
N SER A 171 -45.79 -8.47 -49.15
CA SER A 171 -46.45 -7.43 -49.96
C SER A 171 -46.36 -7.75 -51.46
N GLU A 172 -45.17 -8.09 -51.95
CA GLU A 172 -44.96 -8.44 -53.36
C GLU A 172 -45.79 -9.67 -53.77
N HIS A 173 -45.89 -10.67 -52.90
CA HIS A 173 -46.73 -11.83 -53.12
C HIS A 173 -48.22 -11.46 -53.17
N ALA A 174 -48.70 -10.63 -52.23
CA ALA A 174 -50.08 -10.15 -52.25
C ALA A 174 -50.40 -9.38 -53.54
N ASP A 175 -49.51 -8.48 -53.98
CA ASP A 175 -49.67 -7.76 -55.24
C ASP A 175 -49.69 -8.69 -56.46
N LYS A 176 -48.81 -9.69 -56.50
CA LYS A 176 -48.77 -10.70 -57.57
C LYS A 176 -50.05 -11.53 -57.62
N VAL A 177 -50.60 -11.92 -56.46
CA VAL A 177 -51.87 -12.65 -56.38
C VAL A 177 -53.01 -11.80 -56.94
N VAL A 178 -53.13 -10.55 -56.49
CA VAL A 178 -54.16 -9.62 -57.00
C VAL A 178 -54.02 -9.40 -58.52
N GLN A 179 -52.80 -9.22 -59.03
CA GLN A 179 -52.57 -9.08 -60.47
C GLN A 179 -52.92 -10.35 -61.25
N HIS A 180 -52.68 -11.53 -60.68
CA HIS A 180 -53.02 -12.81 -61.27
C HIS A 180 -54.53 -13.01 -61.30
N GLU A 181 -55.23 -12.75 -60.19
CA GLU A 181 -56.69 -12.78 -60.11
C GLU A 181 -57.35 -11.83 -61.11
N LEU A 182 -56.85 -10.59 -61.23
CA LEU A 182 -57.34 -9.61 -62.20
C LEU A 182 -57.16 -10.09 -63.65
N ARG A 183 -56.01 -10.69 -63.97
CA ARG A 183 -55.76 -11.28 -65.29
C ARG A 183 -56.72 -12.43 -65.58
N GLN A 184 -56.96 -13.32 -64.61
CA GLN A 184 -57.93 -14.40 -64.76
C GLN A 184 -59.35 -13.87 -64.94
N GLN A 185 -59.77 -12.87 -64.15
CA GLN A 185 -61.09 -12.26 -64.29
C GLN A 185 -61.29 -11.60 -65.65
N LYS A 186 -60.28 -10.88 -66.18
CA LYS A 186 -60.32 -10.31 -67.54
C LYS A 186 -60.49 -11.40 -68.58
N LEU A 187 -59.68 -12.46 -68.51
CA LEU A 187 -59.76 -13.59 -69.45
C LEU A 187 -61.16 -14.25 -69.42
N LEU A 188 -61.70 -14.48 -68.22
CA LEU A 188 -63.04 -15.04 -68.05
C LEU A 188 -64.12 -14.12 -68.61
N ARG A 189 -64.00 -12.80 -68.41
CA ARG A 189 -64.93 -11.81 -68.93
C ARG A 189 -64.88 -11.72 -70.45
N GLU A 190 -63.69 -11.67 -71.04
CA GLU A 190 -63.51 -11.70 -72.51
C GLU A 190 -64.11 -12.97 -73.12
N ARG A 191 -63.91 -14.12 -72.46
CA ARG A 191 -64.52 -15.39 -72.87
C ARG A 191 -66.05 -15.34 -72.77
N GLN A 192 -66.60 -14.78 -71.70
CA GLN A 192 -68.04 -14.61 -71.52
C GLN A 192 -68.62 -13.66 -72.57
N ASP A 193 -67.96 -12.53 -72.85
CA ASP A 193 -68.39 -11.56 -73.85
C ASP A 193 -68.35 -12.16 -75.27
N ALA A 194 -67.31 -12.94 -75.60
CA ALA A 194 -67.22 -13.66 -76.86
C ALA A 194 -68.35 -14.69 -77.02
N PHE A 195 -68.62 -15.50 -75.98
CA PHE A 195 -69.76 -16.43 -75.99
C PHE A 195 -71.11 -15.72 -76.05
N GLY A 196 -71.24 -14.58 -75.37
CA GLY A 196 -72.46 -13.76 -75.41
C GLY A 196 -72.71 -13.16 -76.79
N GLN A 197 -71.67 -12.68 -77.46
CA GLN A 197 -71.75 -12.20 -78.85
C GLN A 197 -72.11 -13.32 -79.82
N ALA A 198 -71.46 -14.48 -79.71
CA ALA A 198 -71.80 -15.67 -80.49
C ALA A 198 -73.27 -16.08 -80.27
N PHE A 199 -73.72 -16.13 -79.02
CA PHE A 199 -75.13 -16.43 -78.70
C PHE A 199 -76.11 -15.39 -79.27
N GLN A 200 -75.78 -14.10 -79.23
CA GLN A 200 -76.62 -13.06 -79.84
C GLN A 200 -76.69 -13.21 -81.36
N GLN A 201 -75.58 -13.56 -82.01
CA GLN A 201 -75.56 -13.88 -83.44
C GLN A 201 -76.46 -15.10 -83.73
N ASP A 202 -76.33 -16.18 -82.96
CA ASP A 202 -77.18 -17.38 -83.09
C ASP A 202 -78.67 -17.05 -82.94
N VAL A 203 -79.03 -16.19 -81.97
CA VAL A 203 -80.42 -15.74 -81.77
C VAL A 203 -80.92 -14.87 -82.93
N GLN A 204 -80.06 -14.02 -83.50
CA GLN A 204 -80.42 -13.22 -84.67
C GLN A 204 -80.60 -14.11 -85.91
N GLU A 205 -79.70 -15.07 -86.13
CA GLU A 205 -79.84 -16.06 -87.19
C GLU A 205 -81.10 -16.92 -87.03
N PHE A 206 -81.44 -17.32 -85.81
CA PHE A 206 -82.69 -18.01 -85.52
C PHE A 206 -83.92 -17.16 -85.86
N LYS A 207 -83.92 -15.87 -85.51
CA LYS A 207 -85.02 -14.95 -85.84
C LYS A 207 -85.19 -14.74 -87.35
N LEU A 208 -84.09 -14.80 -88.11
CA LEU A 208 -84.11 -14.60 -89.56
C LEU A 208 -84.45 -15.89 -90.34
N SER A 209 -84.00 -17.06 -89.88
CA SER A 209 -84.16 -18.33 -90.62
C SER A 209 -85.23 -19.26 -90.05
N GLY A 210 -85.69 -19.04 -88.81
CA GLY A 210 -86.65 -19.91 -88.11
C GLY A 210 -86.08 -21.24 -87.60
N SER A 211 -84.77 -21.49 -87.78
CA SER A 211 -84.10 -22.70 -87.28
C SER A 211 -82.74 -22.32 -86.66
N LEU A 212 -82.42 -22.85 -85.47
CA LEU A 212 -81.10 -22.60 -84.88
C LEU A 212 -80.04 -23.26 -85.78
N PRO A 213 -78.84 -22.66 -85.94
CA PRO A 213 -77.71 -23.41 -86.44
C PRO A 213 -77.54 -24.63 -85.53
N LYS A 214 -77.66 -25.84 -86.11
CA LYS A 214 -77.18 -27.06 -85.46
C LYS A 214 -75.73 -26.76 -85.13
N MET A 215 -75.35 -26.75 -83.85
CA MET A 215 -73.95 -26.74 -83.46
C MET A 215 -73.26 -27.84 -84.28
N GLU A 216 -72.52 -27.45 -85.30
CA GLU A 216 -71.47 -28.30 -85.80
C GLU A 216 -70.49 -28.39 -84.63
N ASN A 217 -70.34 -29.61 -84.11
CA ASN A 217 -69.29 -29.95 -83.17
C ASN A 217 -67.96 -29.56 -83.82
N ILE A 218 -67.54 -28.31 -83.63
CA ILE A 218 -66.20 -27.87 -84.00
C ILE A 218 -65.27 -28.55 -82.99
N GLY A 219 -64.82 -29.75 -83.33
CA GLY A 219 -63.61 -30.36 -82.80
C GLY A 219 -63.56 -30.67 -81.30
N VAL A 220 -64.65 -30.54 -80.54
CA VAL A 220 -64.78 -31.29 -79.30
C VAL A 220 -65.21 -32.67 -79.74
N ALA A 221 -64.24 -33.61 -79.81
CA ALA A 221 -64.58 -35.02 -79.68
C ALA A 221 -65.62 -35.08 -78.57
N ARG A 222 -66.84 -35.52 -78.89
CA ARG A 222 -67.88 -35.77 -77.90
C ARG A 222 -67.18 -36.53 -76.79
N GLY A 223 -66.83 -35.82 -75.71
CA GLY A 223 -66.34 -36.46 -74.52
C GLY A 223 -67.42 -37.49 -74.19
N PRO A 224 -67.04 -38.68 -73.70
CA PRO A 224 -68.02 -39.68 -73.33
C PRO A 224 -69.13 -38.99 -72.54
N ALA A 225 -70.40 -39.36 -72.75
CA ALA A 225 -71.43 -38.94 -71.81
C ALA A 225 -70.92 -39.28 -70.40
N LEU A 226 -71.27 -38.53 -69.35
CA LEU A 226 -70.80 -38.83 -67.98
C LEU A 226 -71.12 -40.28 -67.54
N GLU A 227 -72.02 -40.95 -68.28
CA GLU A 227 -72.40 -42.36 -68.17
C GLU A 227 -71.41 -43.34 -68.85
N GLU A 228 -70.53 -42.88 -69.74
CA GLU A 228 -69.52 -43.63 -70.53
C GLU A 228 -68.06 -43.28 -70.14
N VAL A 229 -67.83 -42.37 -69.18
CA VAL A 229 -66.50 -42.18 -68.59
C VAL A 229 -66.26 -43.31 -67.58
N THR A 230 -65.72 -44.44 -68.04
CA THR A 230 -64.96 -45.31 -67.15
C THR A 230 -63.68 -44.59 -66.78
N LEU A 231 -63.60 -44.10 -65.54
CA LEU A 231 -62.33 -43.74 -64.91
C LEU A 231 -61.46 -45.00 -64.96
N GLU A 232 -60.46 -45.02 -65.84
CA GLU A 232 -59.36 -45.96 -65.70
C GLU A 232 -58.82 -45.81 -64.27
N PRO A 233 -58.48 -46.91 -63.57
CA PRO A 233 -58.00 -46.83 -62.21
C PRO A 233 -56.74 -45.96 -62.21
N ALA A 234 -56.91 -44.70 -61.82
CA ALA A 234 -55.82 -43.76 -61.65
C ALA A 234 -54.89 -44.37 -60.61
N ASP A 235 -53.63 -44.55 -61.00
CA ASP A 235 -52.59 -45.01 -60.10
C ASP A 235 -52.50 -43.99 -58.94
N PRO A 236 -52.83 -44.37 -57.69
CA PRO A 236 -52.87 -43.43 -56.59
C PRO A 236 -51.53 -42.74 -56.37
N GLU A 237 -50.42 -43.35 -56.80
CA GLU A 237 -49.08 -42.77 -56.73
C GLU A 237 -48.89 -41.54 -57.64
N GLU A 238 -49.52 -41.52 -58.82
CA GLU A 238 -49.38 -40.41 -59.77
C GLU A 238 -50.19 -39.18 -59.31
N LEU A 239 -51.36 -39.42 -58.72
CA LEU A 239 -52.19 -38.40 -58.10
C LEU A 239 -51.54 -37.84 -56.83
N ASP A 240 -50.93 -38.71 -56.01
CA ASP A 240 -50.16 -38.27 -54.83
C ASP A 240 -48.94 -37.46 -55.23
N LYS A 241 -48.27 -37.80 -56.34
CA LYS A 241 -47.13 -37.04 -56.85
C LYS A 241 -47.56 -35.64 -57.33
N PHE A 242 -48.66 -35.55 -58.06
CA PHE A 242 -49.23 -34.26 -58.49
C PHE A 242 -49.65 -33.38 -57.30
N LEU A 243 -50.29 -33.96 -56.28
CA LEU A 243 -50.68 -33.23 -55.06
C LEU A 243 -49.49 -32.89 -54.16
N ASN A 244 -48.44 -33.71 -54.16
CA ASN A 244 -47.25 -33.46 -53.34
C ASN A 244 -46.24 -32.52 -54.00
N ASP A 245 -46.22 -32.36 -55.33
CA ASP A 245 -45.30 -31.43 -56.01
C ASP A 245 -45.52 -29.97 -55.55
N ASP A 246 -46.78 -29.54 -55.32
CA ASP A 246 -47.07 -28.22 -54.73
C ASP A 246 -46.72 -28.12 -53.23
N SER A 247 -46.65 -29.24 -52.51
CA SER A 247 -46.34 -29.29 -51.07
C SER A 247 -44.84 -29.44 -50.77
N SER A 248 -44.07 -29.98 -51.72
CA SER A 248 -42.63 -30.28 -51.56
C SER A 248 -41.76 -29.03 -51.69
N GLU A 249 -42.17 -28.03 -52.47
CA GLU A 249 -41.53 -26.70 -52.49
C GLU A 249 -41.69 -25.95 -51.15
N GLN A 250 -42.77 -26.21 -50.41
CA GLN A 250 -42.98 -25.62 -49.08
C GLN A 250 -42.29 -26.37 -47.94
N LYS A 251 -41.96 -27.66 -48.11
CA LYS A 251 -41.28 -28.47 -47.08
C LYS A 251 -39.75 -28.32 -47.12
N SER A 252 -39.16 -28.21 -48.31
CA SER A 252 -37.72 -27.93 -48.49
C SER A 252 -37.28 -26.59 -47.88
N ARG A 253 -38.17 -25.59 -47.86
CA ARG A 253 -37.94 -24.30 -47.19
C ARG A 253 -37.99 -24.36 -45.65
N ARG A 254 -38.70 -25.32 -45.05
CA ARG A 254 -38.80 -25.44 -43.58
C ARG A 254 -37.60 -26.19 -42.99
N ASP A 255 -37.09 -27.21 -43.68
CA ASP A 255 -35.99 -28.04 -43.14
C ASP A 255 -34.62 -27.38 -43.26
N SER A 256 -34.44 -26.39 -44.15
CA SER A 256 -33.22 -25.57 -44.19
C SER A 256 -33.11 -24.58 -43.02
N CYS A 257 -34.18 -24.32 -42.27
CA CYS A 257 -34.15 -23.42 -41.10
C CYS A 257 -33.85 -24.15 -39.77
N LEU A 258 -33.93 -25.47 -39.71
CA LEU A 258 -33.78 -26.24 -38.46
C LEU A 258 -32.36 -26.81 -38.22
N ASN A 259 -31.45 -26.72 -39.19
CA ASN A 259 -30.09 -27.29 -39.09
C ASN A 259 -28.98 -26.28 -38.73
N MET A 260 -29.31 -25.15 -38.09
CA MET A 260 -28.31 -24.15 -37.65
C MET A 260 -28.29 -23.89 -36.13
N GLU A 261 -28.92 -24.75 -35.31
CA GLU A 261 -28.77 -24.73 -33.84
C GLU A 261 -27.93 -25.93 -33.36
N ASN A 262 -26.60 -25.74 -33.38
CA ASN A 262 -25.65 -26.05 -32.30
C ASN A 262 -24.23 -26.29 -32.86
N PRO A 263 -23.28 -25.44 -32.45
CA PRO A 263 -22.07 -26.01 -31.87
C PRO A 263 -21.64 -25.20 -30.64
N MET A 264 -21.89 -25.73 -29.44
CA MET A 264 -21.01 -25.55 -28.28
C MET A 264 -21.36 -26.59 -27.21
N ASN A 265 -20.59 -27.67 -27.21
CA ASN A 265 -20.00 -28.27 -26.01
C ASN A 265 -18.53 -28.53 -26.33
#